data_AF-A0A5C6TWN3-F1
#
_entry.id   AF-A0A5C6TWN3-F1
#
_cell.length_a   1.000
_cell.length_b   1.000
_cell.length_c   1.000
_cell.angle_alpha   90.00
_cell.angle_beta   90.00
_cell.angle_gamma   90.00
#
_symmetry.space_group_name_H-M   'P 1'
#
loop_
_entity.id
_entity.type
_entity.pdbx_description
1 polymer ?
#
loop_
_entity_poly.entity_id
_entity_poly.type
_entity_poly.pdbx_seq_one_letter_code
_entity_poly.pdbx_strand_id
1 'polypeptide(L)'
;MKKLILVATLASVAGAAAAGAMAQQPAQKGSEDPDRMICRRITQTGSRLQGERVCMTAAQWAEQRRIQRSDIEHAQTTIIDHSGG
;
A
#
# COMPACT_ATOMS: atom_id res chain seq x y z
N MET A 1 -4.87 0.23 -58.75
CA MET A 1 -4.80 1.36 -57.80
C MET A 1 -5.40 0.93 -56.47
N LYS A 2 -4.72 1.25 -55.35
CA LYS A 2 -5.06 1.03 -53.92
C LYS A 2 -5.56 -0.39 -53.56
N LYS A 3 -4.70 -1.39 -53.41
CA LYS A 3 -3.85 -1.71 -52.25
C LYS A 3 -4.62 -1.92 -50.93
N LEU A 4 -4.88 -3.21 -50.67
CA LEU A 4 -4.64 -3.96 -49.43
C LEU A 4 -5.55 -3.69 -48.23
N ILE A 5 -6.55 -4.57 -48.13
CA ILE A 5 -7.15 -5.08 -46.90
C ILE A 5 -6.04 -5.69 -46.05
N LEU A 6 -5.91 -5.25 -44.79
CA LEU A 6 -5.17 -5.97 -43.75
C LEU A 6 -6.08 -6.11 -42.53
N VAL A 7 -6.83 -7.21 -42.55
CA VAL A 7 -7.38 -7.84 -41.35
C VAL A 7 -6.18 -8.41 -40.60
N ALA A 8 -5.81 -7.79 -39.48
CA ALA A 8 -4.86 -8.36 -38.54
C ALA A 8 -5.63 -8.78 -37.29
N THR A 9 -6.15 -10.01 -37.34
CA THR A 9 -6.53 -10.80 -36.17
C THR A 9 -5.31 -10.92 -35.25
N LEU A 10 -5.25 -10.14 -34.16
CA LEU A 10 -4.30 -10.39 -33.10
C LEU A 10 -4.73 -11.64 -32.34
N ALA A 11 -3.94 -12.68 -32.59
CA ALA A 11 -4.04 -13.99 -32.00
C ALA A 11 -4.03 -13.93 -30.46
N SER A 12 -4.92 -14.74 -29.88
CA SER A 12 -5.01 -15.05 -28.47
C SER A 12 -3.69 -15.62 -27.95
N VAL A 13 -3.01 -14.90 -27.06
CA VAL A 13 -1.97 -15.50 -26.20
C VAL A 13 -2.68 -16.02 -24.95
N ALA A 14 -3.12 -17.28 -25.03
CA ALA A 14 -3.47 -18.08 -23.86
C ALA A 14 -2.17 -18.47 -23.13
N GLY A 15 -1.64 -17.55 -22.33
CA GLY A 15 -0.55 -17.81 -21.39
C GLY A 15 -1.11 -18.31 -20.07
N ALA A 16 -1.33 -19.62 -19.95
CA ALA A 16 -1.57 -20.26 -18.67
C ALA A 16 -0.27 -20.23 -17.84
N ALA A 17 -0.04 -19.11 -17.15
CA ALA A 17 0.93 -19.07 -16.07
C ALA A 17 0.29 -19.72 -14.85
N ALA A 18 0.61 -21.00 -14.62
CA ALA A 18 0.43 -21.65 -13.32
C ALA A 18 1.33 -20.93 -12.30
N ALA A 19 0.85 -19.81 -11.77
CA ALA A 19 1.44 -19.17 -10.62
C ALA A 19 1.16 -20.09 -9.42
N GLY A 20 2.19 -20.79 -8.96
CA GLY A 20 2.12 -21.64 -7.78
C GLY A 20 1.50 -20.87 -6.62
N ALA A 21 0.39 -21.39 -6.11
CA ALA A 21 -0.20 -20.93 -4.88
C ALA A 21 0.79 -21.25 -3.74
N MET A 22 1.67 -20.29 -3.43
CA MET A 22 2.37 -20.29 -2.16
C MET A 22 1.32 -20.03 -1.09
N ALA A 23 0.89 -21.12 -0.43
CA ALA A 23 0.07 -21.04 0.75
C ALA A 23 0.84 -20.22 1.80
N GLN A 24 0.43 -18.97 1.98
CA GLN A 24 0.98 -18.09 2.99
C GLN A 24 0.55 -18.64 4.34
N GLN A 25 1.47 -19.33 5.03
CA GLN A 25 1.23 -19.84 6.36
C GLN A 25 0.89 -18.66 7.28
N PRO A 26 -0.27 -18.67 7.98
CA PRO A 26 -0.64 -17.57 8.83
C PRO A 26 0.39 -17.46 9.94
N ALA A 27 1.21 -16.39 9.91
CA ALA A 27 2.12 -16.07 10.98
C ALA A 27 1.27 -15.91 12.25
N GLN A 28 1.46 -16.82 13.21
CA GLN A 28 0.77 -16.73 14.49
C GLN A 28 1.15 -15.39 15.12
N LYS A 29 0.16 -14.50 15.23
CA LYS A 29 0.26 -13.28 16.03
C LYS A 29 0.31 -13.67 17.49
N GLY A 30 1.48 -14.11 17.94
CA GLY A 30 1.81 -14.03 19.36
C GLY A 30 1.75 -12.56 19.78
N SER A 31 1.26 -12.30 20.99
CA SER A 31 1.24 -10.96 21.59
C SER A 31 2.61 -10.31 21.41
N GLU A 32 2.72 -9.39 20.45
CA GLU A 32 4.00 -8.76 20.11
C GLU A 32 4.43 -7.90 21.29
N ASP A 33 5.62 -8.19 21.81
CA ASP A 33 6.26 -7.41 22.88
C ASP A 33 6.21 -5.91 22.53
N PRO A 34 5.58 -5.06 23.37
CA PRO A 34 5.42 -3.63 23.10
C PRO A 34 6.74 -2.89 22.99
N ASP A 35 7.80 -3.36 23.66
CA ASP A 35 9.10 -2.71 23.72
C ASP A 35 10.05 -3.17 22.61
N ARG A 36 9.64 -4.14 21.79
CA ARG A 36 10.46 -4.61 20.66
C ARG A 36 10.78 -3.46 19.71
N MET A 37 12.06 -3.26 19.44
CA MET A 37 12.52 -2.24 18.50
C MET A 37 12.24 -2.67 17.05
N ILE A 38 11.57 -1.81 16.28
CA ILE A 38 11.25 -2.04 14.87
C ILE A 38 11.80 -0.87 14.05
N CYS A 39 12.74 -1.16 13.15
CA CYS A 39 13.27 -0.21 12.19
C CYS A 39 12.53 -0.32 10.86
N ARG A 40 11.97 0.78 10.36
CA ARG A 40 11.31 0.88 9.05
C ARG A 40 11.96 1.95 8.20
N ARG A 41 11.96 1.75 6.88
CA ARG A 41 12.34 2.80 5.93
C ARG A 41 11.10 3.60 5.55
N ILE A 42 11.07 4.88 5.87
CA ILE A 42 9.97 5.78 5.51
C ILE A 42 10.41 6.58 4.28
N THR A 43 9.61 6.49 3.22
CA THR A 43 9.78 7.31 2.02
C THR A 43 8.63 8.30 1.97
N GLN A 44 8.95 9.58 1.85
CA GLN A 44 7.91 10.60 1.65
C GLN A 44 7.38 10.54 0.21
N THR A 45 6.07 10.42 0.07
CA THR A 45 5.40 10.42 -1.24
C THR A 45 5.73 11.71 -2.00
N GLY A 46 6.17 11.57 -3.25
CA GLY A 46 6.58 12.72 -4.08
C GLY A 46 7.99 13.24 -3.81
N SER A 47 8.71 12.70 -2.83
CA SER A 47 10.12 13.03 -2.62
C SER A 47 11.02 12.22 -3.54
N ARG A 48 12.02 12.89 -4.13
CA ARG A 48 13.13 12.26 -4.86
C ARG A 48 14.29 11.87 -3.95
N LEU A 49 14.25 12.30 -2.68
CA LEU A 49 15.25 11.93 -1.69
C LEU A 49 15.06 10.48 -1.28
N GLN A 50 16.17 9.80 -0.99
CA GLN A 50 16.14 8.46 -0.45
C GLN A 50 15.39 8.45 0.89
N GLY A 51 14.54 7.43 1.10
CA GLY A 51 13.80 7.30 2.36
C GLY A 51 14.73 7.17 3.56
N GLU A 52 14.28 7.66 4.71
CA GLU A 52 15.01 7.61 5.98
C GLU A 52 14.72 6.32 6.76
N ARG A 53 15.64 5.88 7.61
CA ARG A 53 15.44 4.73 8.48
C ARG A 53 15.02 5.21 9.87
N VAL A 54 13.81 4.87 10.29
CA VAL A 54 13.24 5.23 11.58
C VAL A 54 13.09 3.98 12.42
N CYS A 55 13.66 3.98 13.62
CA CYS A 55 13.57 2.88 14.59
C CYS A 55 12.76 3.34 15.80
N MET A 56 11.68 2.62 16.09
CA MET A 56 10.79 2.89 17.23
C MET A 56 10.26 1.58 17.80
N THR A 57 9.77 1.61 19.04
CA THR A 57 9.19 0.41 19.67
C THR A 57 7.86 0.03 19.02
N ALA A 58 7.42 -1.22 19.17
CA ALA A 58 6.11 -1.63 18.66
C ALA A 58 4.98 -0.78 19.24
N ALA A 59 5.05 -0.41 20.52
CA ALA A 59 4.10 0.48 21.18
C ALA A 59 4.07 1.87 20.52
N GLN A 60 5.24 2.48 20.28
CA GLN A 60 5.34 3.79 19.62
C GLN A 60 4.76 3.75 18.20
N TRP A 61 5.04 2.68 17.46
CA TRP A 61 4.48 2.47 16.14
C TRP A 61 2.96 2.23 16.13
N ALA A 62 2.42 1.62 17.18
CA ALA A 62 0.97 1.47 17.34
C ALA A 62 0.32 2.83 17.63
N GLU A 63 0.91 3.61 18.53
CA GLU A 63 0.41 4.94 18.89
C GLU A 63 0.44 5.90 17.69
N GLN A 64 1.54 5.94 16.94
CA GLN A 64 1.63 6.78 15.75
C GLN A 64 0.55 6.43 14.71
N ARG A 65 0.21 5.15 14.53
CA ARG A 65 -0.88 4.74 13.65
C ARG A 65 -2.25 5.18 14.16
N ARG A 66 -2.45 5.16 15.48
CA ARG A 66 -3.69 5.64 16.11
C ARG A 66 -3.88 7.13 15.87
N ILE A 67 -2.82 7.92 16.09
CA ILE A 67 -2.82 9.37 15.84
C ILE A 67 -3.11 9.66 14.37
N GLN A 68 -2.36 9.06 13.44
CA GLN A 68 -2.57 9.26 12.00
C GLN A 68 -4.00 8.94 11.54
N ARG A 69 -4.59 7.87 12.09
CA ARG A 69 -5.99 7.54 11.78
C ARG A 69 -6.93 8.63 12.27
N SER A 70 -6.78 9.06 13.53
CA SER A 70 -7.57 10.14 14.11
C SER A 70 -7.47 11.40 13.25
N ASP A 71 -6.26 11.82 12.86
CA ASP A 71 -6.05 13.02 12.04
C ASP A 71 -6.78 12.95 10.70
N ILE A 72 -6.75 11.79 10.04
CA ILE A 72 -7.47 11.55 8.78
C ILE A 72 -8.99 11.64 9.00
N GLU A 73 -9.52 11.01 10.05
CA GLU A 73 -10.95 11.03 10.38
C GLU A 73 -11.45 12.45 10.67
N HIS A 74 -10.68 13.26 11.39
CA HIS A 74 -11.00 14.66 11.66
C HIS A 74 -10.99 15.50 10.37
N ALA A 75 -9.98 15.31 9.52
CA ALA A 75 -9.88 16.01 8.23
C ALA A 75 -11.06 15.68 7.31
N GLN A 76 -11.47 14.40 7.25
CA GLN A 76 -12.61 13.98 6.45
C GLN A 76 -13.93 14.56 6.96
N THR A 77 -14.15 14.56 8.27
CA THR A 77 -15.37 15.09 8.88
C THR A 77 -15.50 16.60 8.65
N THR A 78 -14.39 17.34 8.73
CA THR A 78 -14.38 18.80 8.48
C THR A 78 -14.77 19.17 7.04
N ILE A 79 -14.38 18.36 6.05
CA ILE A 79 -14.67 18.65 4.64
C ILE A 79 -16.16 18.48 4.30
N ILE A 80 -16.86 17.57 4.97
CA ILE A 80 -18.29 17.33 4.73
C ILE A 80 -19.15 18.51 5.20
N ASP A 81 -18.77 19.17 6.30
CA ASP A 81 -19.46 20.37 6.81
C ASP A 81 -19.37 21.55 5.81
N HIS A 82 -18.23 21.73 5.15
CA HIS A 82 -18.02 22.86 4.22
C HIS A 82 -18.73 22.73 2.86
N SER A 83 -19.24 21.55 2.50
CA SER A 83 -19.85 21.29 1.18
C SER A 83 -21.39 21.41 1.16
N GLY A 84 -22.00 21.77 2.30
CA GLY A 84 -23.46 21.82 2.49
C GLY A 84 -24.06 23.23 2.63
N GLY A 85 -23.41 24.27 2.07
CA GLY A 85 -23.88 25.66 2.08
C GLY A 85 -24.51 26.10 0.78
#